data_AF-A0A5N5MR42-F1
#
_entry.id   AF-A0A5N5MR42-F1
#
_cell.length_a   1.000
_cell.length_b   1.000
_cell.length_c   1.000
_cell.angle_alpha   90.00
_cell.angle_beta   90.00
_cell.angle_gamma   90.00
#
_symmetry.space_group_name_H-M   'P 1'
#
loop_
_entity.id
_entity.type
_entity.pdbx_description
1 polymer ?
#
loop_
_entity_poly.entity_id
_entity_poly.type
_entity_poly.pdbx_seq_one_letter_code
_entity_poly.pdbx_strand_id
1 'polypeptide(L)'
;MAAKAAFNPADIAHTYPLLLVPSIATANLQKFNTAERLPNLAKGGGLSKQRCRLKKGQATMSEIRKYQKSTELLIRKLPFQRLVREIAQDFKTDLRFQSHAVLALQEAAEAYLVGLFEDTNLCAIHAKRVTIMPKDIQLARRIRGERA
;
A
#
# COMPACT_ATOMS: atom_id res chain seq x y z
N MET A 1 -24.41 -22.59 -35.78
CA MET A 1 -23.09 -21.96 -35.63
C MET A 1 -23.22 -20.77 -34.70
N ALA A 2 -22.75 -20.88 -33.46
CA ALA A 2 -22.54 -19.75 -32.56
C ALA A 2 -21.47 -20.17 -31.55
N ALA A 3 -20.26 -19.64 -31.70
CA ALA A 3 -19.12 -19.98 -30.87
C ALA A 3 -19.30 -19.33 -29.49
N LYS A 4 -19.35 -20.18 -28.45
CA LYS A 4 -19.19 -19.79 -27.04
C LYS A 4 -17.76 -19.28 -26.87
N ALA A 5 -17.58 -17.97 -26.70
CA ALA A 5 -16.34 -17.42 -26.19
C ALA A 5 -16.24 -17.78 -24.69
N ALA A 6 -15.44 -18.80 -24.38
CA ALA A 6 -15.07 -19.14 -23.01
C ALA A 6 -14.13 -18.06 -22.47
N PHE A 7 -14.52 -17.44 -21.36
CA PHE A 7 -13.65 -16.57 -20.58
C PHE A 7 -12.56 -17.43 -19.92
N ASN A 8 -11.34 -17.35 -20.44
CA ASN A 8 -10.20 -18.09 -19.93
C ASN A 8 -9.57 -17.32 -18.75
N PRO A 9 -9.39 -17.93 -17.57
CA PRO A 9 -8.76 -17.27 -16.41
C PRO A 9 -7.27 -16.94 -16.63
N ALA A 10 -6.67 -17.35 -17.74
CA ALA A 10 -5.31 -17.02 -18.14
C ALA A 10 -5.17 -15.64 -18.81
N ASP A 11 -6.28 -15.05 -19.29
CA ASP A 11 -6.24 -13.75 -20.00
C ASP A 11 -6.06 -12.54 -19.04
N ILE A 12 -6.10 -12.76 -17.73
CA ILE A 12 -5.86 -11.73 -16.70
C ILE A 12 -4.35 -11.57 -16.41
N ALA A 13 -3.50 -12.51 -16.85
CA ALA A 13 -2.08 -12.52 -16.51
C ALA A 13 -1.21 -11.64 -17.43
N HIS A 14 -1.76 -11.05 -18.51
CA HIS A 14 -0.96 -10.36 -19.52
C HIS A 14 -1.27 -8.87 -19.73
N THR A 15 -2.12 -8.27 -18.90
CA THR A 15 -2.48 -6.84 -19.01
C THR A 15 -1.88 -5.94 -17.93
N TYR A 16 -0.72 -6.29 -17.35
CA TYR A 16 0.14 -5.31 -16.66
C TYR A 16 1.64 -5.64 -16.76
N PRO A 17 2.28 -5.43 -17.93
CA PRO A 17 3.70 -5.14 -17.98
C PRO A 17 3.87 -3.68 -18.36
N LEU A 18 4.04 -2.79 -17.36
CA LEU A 18 4.75 -1.50 -17.44
C LEU A 18 4.47 -0.69 -16.17
N LEU A 19 5.18 -0.98 -15.08
CA LEU A 19 5.73 0.02 -14.16
C LEU A 19 6.93 -0.61 -13.43
N LEU A 20 7.93 -1.03 -14.22
CA LEU A 20 9.31 -0.95 -13.76
C LEU A 20 9.76 0.49 -14.08
N VAL A 21 9.74 1.35 -13.07
CA VAL A 21 10.61 2.53 -13.09
C VAL A 21 11.69 2.29 -12.03
N PRO A 22 12.95 2.06 -12.45
CA PRO A 22 14.10 2.20 -11.57
C PRO A 22 14.45 3.68 -11.43
N SER A 23 15.12 4.05 -10.33
CA SER A 23 15.80 5.34 -10.10
C SER A 23 15.08 6.37 -9.21
N ILE A 24 15.18 6.17 -7.89
CA ILE A 24 15.69 7.24 -7.02
C ILE A 24 16.86 6.65 -6.22
N ALA A 25 17.97 6.45 -6.92
CA ALA A 25 19.29 6.44 -6.31
C ALA A 25 20.05 7.63 -6.90
N THR A 26 20.10 8.74 -6.17
CA THR A 26 21.19 9.73 -6.16
C THR A 26 20.79 10.93 -5.29
N ALA A 27 21.05 10.85 -4.00
CA ALA A 27 21.63 11.94 -3.19
C ALA A 27 21.76 11.52 -1.72
N ASN A 28 23.00 11.21 -1.34
CA ASN A 28 23.58 11.36 0.01
C ASN A 28 22.91 10.69 1.21
N LEU A 29 23.25 9.42 1.42
CA LEU A 29 23.56 8.87 2.74
C LEU A 29 24.99 8.30 2.71
N GLN A 30 26.00 9.18 2.65
CA GLN A 30 27.36 8.80 3.03
C GLN A 30 27.58 9.15 4.51
N LYS A 31 28.24 8.22 5.20
CA LYS A 31 28.84 8.30 6.54
C LYS A 31 27.96 7.81 7.71
N PHE A 32 27.79 6.49 7.81
CA PHE A 32 27.99 5.79 9.09
C PHE A 32 28.76 4.50 8.82
N ASN A 33 30.03 4.57 9.18
CA ASN A 33 31.12 3.63 8.93
C ASN A 33 30.89 2.20 9.45
N THR A 34 31.40 1.26 8.66
CA THR A 34 32.13 0.04 9.02
C THR A 34 32.20 -0.34 10.51
N ALA A 35 31.65 -1.51 10.84
CA ALA A 35 32.13 -2.34 11.93
C ALA A 35 32.04 -3.81 11.48
N GLU A 36 33.16 -4.36 11.03
CA GLU A 36 33.36 -5.81 11.00
C GLU A 36 33.25 -6.34 12.43
N ARG A 37 32.42 -7.36 12.66
CA ARG A 37 32.49 -8.15 13.89
C ARG A 37 32.19 -9.62 13.61
N LEU A 38 33.21 -10.43 13.88
CA LEU A 38 33.36 -11.89 13.70
C LEU A 38 32.20 -12.73 14.26
N PRO A 39 32.04 -14.00 13.81
CA PRO A 39 31.01 -14.90 14.33
C PRO A 39 31.44 -15.44 15.69
N ASN A 40 30.57 -15.34 16.70
CA ASN A 40 30.77 -16.01 17.98
C ASN A 40 29.61 -16.97 18.26
N LEU A 41 29.93 -18.27 18.17
CA LEU A 41 29.19 -19.36 18.81
C LEU A 41 29.38 -19.26 20.33
N ALA A 42 28.31 -19.18 21.11
CA ALA A 42 28.25 -19.76 22.45
C ALA A 42 26.82 -19.83 23.02
N LYS A 43 26.37 -21.09 23.21
CA LYS A 43 25.79 -21.68 24.42
C LYS A 43 24.66 -20.96 25.17
N GLY A 44 23.50 -21.63 25.17
CA GLY A 44 22.83 -22.17 26.36
C GLY A 44 22.59 -21.25 27.56
N GLY A 45 21.32 -20.92 27.78
CA GLY A 45 20.85 -20.36 29.04
C GLY A 45 19.35 -20.07 28.95
N GLY A 46 18.54 -20.87 29.64
CA GLY A 46 17.11 -20.65 29.79
C GLY A 46 16.86 -19.34 30.52
N LEU A 47 16.64 -18.27 29.75
CA LEU A 47 16.10 -17.01 30.23
C LEU A 47 14.77 -16.86 29.51
N SER A 48 13.70 -16.76 30.28
CA SER A 48 12.38 -16.36 29.79
C SER A 48 12.59 -15.21 28.81
N LYS A 49 12.27 -15.47 27.53
CA LYS A 49 12.53 -14.55 26.43
C LYS A 49 11.76 -13.28 26.73
N GLN A 50 12.40 -12.31 27.38
CA GLN A 50 11.88 -10.96 27.54
C GLN A 50 11.49 -10.54 26.14
N ARG A 51 10.19 -10.33 25.90
CA ARG A 51 9.70 -9.97 24.58
C ARG A 51 10.29 -8.61 24.24
N CYS A 52 11.40 -8.58 23.50
CA CYS A 52 12.04 -7.36 23.09
C CYS A 52 11.03 -6.55 22.28
N ARG A 53 10.55 -5.45 22.88
CA ARG A 53 9.66 -4.52 22.21
C ARG A 53 10.45 -3.87 21.08
N LEU A 54 10.01 -4.07 19.85
CA LEU A 54 10.56 -3.36 18.70
C LEU A 54 10.47 -1.84 18.96
N LYS A 55 11.53 -1.11 18.66
CA LYS A 55 11.49 0.36 18.72
C LYS A 55 10.40 0.84 17.77
N LYS A 56 9.67 1.90 18.14
CA LYS A 56 8.50 2.39 17.39
C LYS A 56 8.79 2.58 15.88
N GLY A 57 9.98 3.06 15.50
CA GLY A 57 10.40 3.15 14.10
C GLY A 57 10.74 1.81 13.43
N GLN A 58 11.25 0.82 14.16
CA GLN A 58 11.54 -0.51 13.61
C GLN A 58 10.26 -1.28 13.30
N ALA A 59 9.22 -1.14 14.14
CA ALA A 59 7.90 -1.72 13.89
C ALA A 59 7.29 -1.15 12.62
N THR A 60 7.25 0.18 12.48
CA THR A 60 6.74 0.85 11.26
C THR A 60 7.51 0.44 10.00
N MET A 61 8.84 0.37 10.04
CA MET A 61 9.63 -0.07 8.88
C MET A 61 9.38 -1.55 8.53
N SER A 62 9.07 -2.38 9.52
CA SER A 62 8.74 -3.79 9.29
C SER A 62 7.37 -3.94 8.64
N GLU A 63 6.39 -3.13 9.06
CA GLU A 63 5.06 -3.05 8.46
C GLU A 63 5.11 -2.56 7.01
N ILE A 64 5.85 -1.49 6.73
CA ILE A 64 6.03 -0.97 5.36
C ILE A 64 6.58 -2.07 4.45
N ARG A 65 7.66 -2.74 4.87
CA ARG A 65 8.26 -3.83 4.08
C ARG A 65 7.32 -5.01 3.89
N LYS A 66 6.49 -5.33 4.90
CA LYS A 66 5.50 -6.39 4.81
C LYS A 66 4.46 -6.06 3.73
N TYR A 67 3.83 -4.89 3.81
CA TYR A 67 2.74 -4.49 2.90
C TYR A 67 3.22 -4.12 1.50
N GLN A 68 4.48 -3.73 1.33
CA GLN A 68 5.07 -3.56 -0.01
C GLN A 68 5.42 -4.89 -0.69
N LYS A 69 5.58 -5.98 0.07
CA LYS A 69 5.87 -7.31 -0.47
C LYS A 69 4.61 -8.08 -0.84
N SER A 70 3.50 -7.85 -0.14
CA SER A 70 2.22 -8.47 -0.42
C SER A 70 1.36 -7.57 -1.32
N THR A 71 0.38 -8.19 -1.99
CA THR A 71 -0.66 -7.51 -2.78
C THR A 71 -2.05 -7.79 -2.20
N GLU A 72 -2.11 -8.06 -0.89
CA GLU A 72 -3.38 -8.33 -0.21
C GLU A 72 -4.18 -7.02 -0.01
N LEU A 73 -5.50 -7.11 -0.16
CA LEU A 73 -6.40 -5.99 0.15
C LEU A 73 -6.34 -5.67 1.65
N LEU A 74 -6.10 -4.40 1.96
CA LEU A 74 -5.90 -3.92 3.33
C LEU A 74 -7.23 -3.57 4.01
N ILE A 75 -8.24 -3.18 3.23
CA ILE A 75 -9.57 -2.87 3.74
C ILE A 75 -10.39 -4.16 3.83
N ARG A 76 -11.08 -4.36 4.96
CA ARG A 76 -11.98 -5.52 5.12
C ARG A 76 -13.12 -5.43 4.09
N LYS A 77 -13.40 -6.55 3.42
CA LYS A 77 -14.39 -6.62 2.33
C LYS A 77 -15.82 -6.22 2.75
N LEU A 78 -16.29 -6.68 3.92
CA LEU A 78 -17.66 -6.42 4.38
C LEU A 78 -17.97 -4.93 4.63
N PRO A 79 -17.15 -4.16 5.39
CA PRO A 79 -17.42 -2.73 5.56
C PRO A 79 -17.28 -1.95 4.25
N PHE A 80 -16.32 -2.29 3.38
CA PHE A 80 -16.21 -1.65 2.06
C PHE A 80 -17.46 -1.88 1.22
N GLN A 81 -17.97 -3.11 1.19
CA GLN A 81 -19.22 -3.43 0.50
C GLN A 81 -20.43 -2.64 1.05
N ARG A 82 -20.52 -2.45 2.37
CA ARG A 82 -21.59 -1.65 2.98
C ARG A 82 -21.50 -0.19 2.53
N LEU A 83 -20.30 0.38 2.53
CA LEU A 83 -20.05 1.75 2.05
C LEU A 83 -20.42 1.92 0.58
N VAL A 84 -20.05 0.98 -0.30
CA VAL A 84 -20.42 1.04 -1.72
C VAL A 84 -21.93 1.04 -1.90
N ARG A 85 -22.66 0.22 -1.12
CA ARG A 85 -24.13 0.17 -1.19
C ARG A 85 -24.79 1.42 -0.63
N GLU A 86 -24.25 1.97 0.46
CA GLU A 86 -24.70 3.23 1.05
C GLU A 86 -24.63 4.37 0.03
N ILE A 87 -23.46 4.58 -0.58
CA ILE A 87 -23.26 5.61 -1.62
C ILE A 87 -24.16 5.36 -2.83
N ALA A 88 -24.29 4.12 -3.28
CA ALA A 88 -25.09 3.79 -4.46
C ALA A 88 -26.60 4.03 -4.25
N GLN A 89 -27.07 3.86 -3.01
CA GLN A 89 -28.47 4.06 -2.65
C GLN A 89 -28.91 5.52 -2.85
N ASP A 90 -28.00 6.49 -2.67
CA ASP A 90 -28.28 7.91 -2.87
C ASP A 90 -28.54 8.26 -4.34
N PHE A 91 -28.04 7.45 -5.29
CA PHE A 91 -28.23 7.68 -6.72
C PHE A 91 -29.42 6.90 -7.28
N LYS A 92 -29.58 5.63 -6.91
CA LYS A 92 -30.66 4.79 -7.38
C LYS A 92 -31.00 3.70 -6.36
N THR A 93 -32.28 3.65 -6.01
CA THR A 93 -32.80 2.60 -5.13
C THR A 93 -32.78 1.24 -5.84
N ASP A 94 -32.57 0.17 -5.08
CA ASP A 94 -32.64 -1.24 -5.53
C ASP A 94 -31.54 -1.69 -6.52
N LEU A 95 -30.33 -1.13 -6.42
CA LEU A 95 -29.17 -1.59 -7.19
C LEU A 95 -28.63 -2.94 -6.70
N ARG A 96 -28.45 -3.88 -7.64
CA ARG A 96 -27.81 -5.18 -7.38
C ARG A 96 -26.37 -5.16 -7.90
N PHE A 97 -25.42 -5.39 -7.00
CA PHE A 97 -24.00 -5.50 -7.34
C PHE A 97 -23.58 -6.94 -7.57
N GLN A 98 -22.81 -7.17 -8.63
CA GLN A 98 -22.03 -8.40 -8.79
C GLN A 98 -20.88 -8.42 -7.76
N SER A 99 -20.49 -9.62 -7.32
CA SER A 99 -19.36 -9.78 -6.38
C SER A 99 -18.06 -9.23 -6.94
N HIS A 100 -17.75 -9.49 -8.21
CA HIS A 100 -16.55 -9.00 -8.88
C HIS A 100 -16.56 -7.48 -9.07
N ALA A 101 -17.73 -6.85 -9.24
CA ALA A 101 -17.82 -5.40 -9.36
C ALA A 101 -17.39 -4.70 -8.06
N VAL A 102 -17.81 -5.22 -6.91
CA VAL A 102 -17.40 -4.66 -5.61
C VAL A 102 -15.90 -4.86 -5.37
N LEU A 103 -15.34 -6.00 -5.79
CA LEU A 103 -13.90 -6.24 -5.72
C LEU A 103 -13.10 -5.28 -6.60
N ALA A 104 -13.53 -5.06 -7.84
CA ALA A 104 -12.89 -4.11 -8.74
C ALA A 104 -12.91 -2.67 -8.20
N LEU A 105 -14.03 -2.25 -7.60
CA LEU A 105 -14.12 -0.96 -6.91
C LEU A 105 -13.15 -0.88 -5.73
N GLN A 106 -12.98 -1.98 -4.99
CA GLN A 106 -12.05 -2.03 -3.87
C GLN A 106 -10.60 -1.93 -4.32
N GLU A 107 -10.22 -2.71 -5.35
CA GLU A 107 -8.87 -2.67 -5.93
C GLU A 107 -8.51 -1.27 -6.44
N ALA A 108 -9.42 -0.64 -7.18
CA ALA A 108 -9.23 0.72 -7.68
C ALA A 108 -9.11 1.75 -6.53
N ALA A 109 -9.96 1.66 -5.51
CA ALA A 109 -9.95 2.57 -4.38
C ALA A 109 -8.67 2.44 -3.55
N GLU A 110 -8.21 1.21 -3.25
CA GLU A 110 -6.97 0.99 -2.51
C GLU A 110 -5.74 1.43 -3.31
N ALA A 111 -5.68 1.12 -4.61
CA ALA A 111 -4.59 1.57 -5.48
C ALA A 111 -4.50 3.10 -5.52
N TYR A 112 -5.63 3.79 -5.62
CA TYR A 112 -5.69 5.25 -5.57
C TYR A 112 -5.17 5.81 -4.24
N LEU A 113 -5.61 5.24 -3.11
CA LEU A 113 -5.17 5.69 -1.79
C LEU A 113 -3.67 5.46 -1.57
N VAL A 114 -3.11 4.34 -2.02
CA VAL A 114 -1.67 4.07 -1.95
C VAL A 114 -0.89 5.12 -2.74
N GLY A 115 -1.26 5.39 -3.99
CA GLY A 115 -0.61 6.41 -4.81
C GLY A 115 -0.73 7.82 -4.20
N LEU A 116 -1.87 8.15 -3.60
CA LEU A 116 -2.03 9.43 -2.89
C LEU A 116 -1.12 9.53 -1.66
N PHE A 117 -0.91 8.44 -0.93
CA PHE A 117 -0.01 8.43 0.23
C PHE A 117 1.46 8.53 -0.17
N GLU A 118 1.86 8.01 -1.33
CA GLU A 118 3.21 8.21 -1.88
C GLU A 118 3.51 9.69 -2.10
N ASP A 119 2.62 10.41 -2.78
CA ASP A 119 2.78 11.86 -3.01
C ASP A 119 2.71 12.67 -1.72
N THR A 120 1.80 12.29 -0.82
CA THR A 120 1.68 12.91 0.51
C THR A 120 2.97 12.75 1.32
N ASN A 121 3.62 11.59 1.21
CA ASN A 121 4.89 11.33 1.87
C ASN A 121 6.02 12.19 1.28
N LEU A 122 6.07 12.36 -0.05
CA LEU A 122 7.00 13.28 -0.70
C LEU A 122 6.80 14.74 -0.23
N CYS A 123 5.54 15.17 -0.07
CA CYS A 123 5.20 16.49 0.47
C CYS A 123 5.66 16.66 1.93
N ALA A 124 5.53 15.63 2.76
CA ALA A 124 6.01 15.66 4.14
C ALA A 124 7.55 15.77 4.21
N ILE A 125 8.26 14.99 3.39
CA ILE A 125 9.73 15.02 3.29
C ILE A 125 10.23 16.38 2.79
N HIS A 126 9.54 16.98 1.82
CA HIS A 126 9.85 18.32 1.32
C HIS A 126 9.85 19.36 2.45
N ALA A 127 8.93 19.22 3.41
CA ALA A 127 8.84 20.06 4.60
C ALA A 127 9.70 19.58 5.79
N LYS A 128 10.68 18.70 5.56
CA LYS A 128 11.58 18.12 6.58
C LYS A 128 10.86 17.38 7.72
N ARG A 129 9.69 16.79 7.45
CA ARG A 129 8.93 15.99 8.41
C ARG A 129 8.90 14.52 7.99
N VAL A 130 8.73 13.64 8.98
CA VAL A 130 8.55 12.18 8.78
C VAL A 130 7.08 11.77 8.93
N THR A 131 6.27 12.61 9.60
CA THR A 131 4.84 12.36 9.82
C THR A 131 4.02 13.12 8.77
N ILE A 132 3.18 12.38 8.04
CA ILE A 132 2.20 12.94 7.11
C ILE A 132 1.10 13.68 7.88
N MET A 133 0.61 14.78 7.31
CA MET A 133 -0.42 15.64 7.89
C MET A 133 -1.52 15.93 6.87
N PRO A 134 -2.73 16.36 7.30
CA PRO A 134 -3.81 16.69 6.37
C PRO A 134 -3.43 17.74 5.32
N LYS A 135 -2.56 18.70 5.67
CA LYS A 135 -2.02 19.70 4.73
C LYS A 135 -1.22 19.09 3.57
N ASP A 136 -0.57 17.96 3.80
CA ASP A 136 0.23 17.27 2.78
C ASP A 136 -0.69 16.59 1.76
N ILE A 137 -1.78 15.99 2.24
CA ILE A 137 -2.83 15.40 1.37
C ILE A 137 -3.48 16.47 0.52
N GLN A 138 -3.82 17.61 1.15
CA GLN A 138 -4.40 18.74 0.45
C GLN A 138 -3.45 19.29 -0.62
N LEU A 139 -2.16 19.37 -0.33
CA LEU A 139 -1.16 19.82 -1.30
C LEU A 139 -1.04 18.82 -2.46
N ALA A 140 -0.92 17.52 -2.16
CA ALA A 140 -0.83 16.46 -3.17
C ALA A 140 -2.04 16.48 -4.13
N ARG A 141 -3.27 16.52 -3.58
CA ARG A 141 -4.49 16.62 -4.39
C ARG A 141 -4.57 17.89 -5.23
N ARG A 142 -4.03 19.01 -4.73
CA ARG A 142 -3.97 20.27 -5.47
C ARG A 142 -3.03 20.18 -6.66
N ILE A 143 -1.87 19.54 -6.49
CA ILE A 143 -0.88 19.35 -7.56
C ILE A 143 -1.40 18.37 -8.61
N ARG A 144 -2.10 17.30 -8.18
CA ARG A 144 -2.76 16.34 -9.10
C ARG A 144 -3.91 16.91 -9.92
N GLY A 145 -4.46 18.06 -9.54
CA GLY A 145 -5.62 18.66 -10.22
C GLY A 145 -6.96 18.00 -9.86
N GLU A 146 -7.03 17.24 -8.77
CA GLU A 146 -8.24 16.54 -8.29
C GLU A 146 -9.17 17.43 -7.43
N ARG A 147 -8.84 18.71 -7.31
CA ARG A 147 -9.74 19.73 -6.76
C ARG A 147 -10.44 20.43 -7.92
N ALA A 148 -11.72 20.11 -8.09
CA ALA A 148 -12.69 21.08 -8.63
C ALA A 148 -12.94 22.17 -7.57
#